data_AF-A0A5F9CP14-F1
#
_entry.id   AF-A0A5F9CP14-F1
#
_cell.length_a   1.000
_cell.length_b   1.000
_cell.length_c   1.000
_cell.angle_alpha   90.00
_cell.angle_beta   90.00
_cell.angle_gamma   90.00
#
_symmetry.space_group_name_H-M   'P 1'
#
loop_
_entity.id
_entity.type
_entity.pdbx_description
1 polymer ?
#
loop_
_entity_poly.entity_id
_entity_poly.type
_entity_poly.pdbx_seq_one_letter_code
_entity_poly.pdbx_strand_id
1 'polypeptide(L)'
;MPGSKHHILRQNKMMTYEWYLPKMAEHLPGVRFPGNRWNPVEGMLPNGMVTFNLYHFLEINKQKETFVCIGIHEGDPTWKKKYSLWPWGSCDKLVPSDIVFNPEEWIKLTRNLYNWTEEYGRFAASSWESVANEEMWQARMKTPFFIFDLAESANLPADVKARLYTHAYNLYKELVYSQKAHPVNWHKNYALACERRLRLAGRDADPEALLSETIRHFHLYAQKARDDPQRADILGALKHLRKELRSLRNRKTA
;
A
#
# COMPACT_ATOMS: atom_id res chain seq x y z
N MET A 1 24.70 12.37 -13.52
CA MET A 1 23.45 11.93 -14.17
C MET A 1 22.71 13.17 -14.68
N PRO A 2 22.44 13.31 -15.98
CA PRO A 2 21.71 14.46 -16.50
C PRO A 2 20.24 14.36 -16.07
N GLY A 3 19.80 15.32 -15.25
CA GLY A 3 18.39 15.67 -14.99
C GLY A 3 17.46 14.52 -14.56
N SER A 4 17.46 14.14 -13.29
CA SER A 4 16.39 13.28 -12.75
C SER A 4 15.03 13.99 -12.88
N LYS A 5 14.11 13.36 -13.62
CA LYS A 5 12.69 13.77 -13.77
C LYS A 5 11.86 13.55 -12.48
N HIS A 6 12.50 13.01 -11.45
CA HIS A 6 11.86 12.55 -10.22
C HIS A 6 12.67 13.04 -9.03
N HIS A 7 11.99 13.30 -7.92
CA HIS A 7 12.62 13.54 -6.62
C HIS A 7 12.00 12.68 -5.54
N ILE A 8 12.86 12.32 -4.59
CA ILE A 8 12.50 11.41 -3.51
C ILE A 8 12.59 12.17 -2.20
N LEU A 9 11.46 12.34 -1.53
CA LEU A 9 11.38 12.83 -0.15
C LEU A 9 11.67 11.65 0.78
N ARG A 10 12.97 11.39 1.02
CA ARG A 10 13.41 10.50 2.10
C ARG A 10 13.53 11.31 3.38
N GLN A 11 13.09 10.75 4.50
CA GLN A 11 13.27 11.37 5.83
C GLN A 11 12.66 12.77 5.93
N ASN A 12 11.42 12.97 5.48
CA ASN A 12 10.76 14.27 5.47
C ASN A 12 10.71 14.99 6.83
N LYS A 13 10.73 14.26 7.95
CA LYS A 13 10.89 14.82 9.31
C LYS A 13 12.14 15.68 9.44
N MET A 14 13.21 15.34 8.73
CA MET A 14 14.48 16.07 8.79
C MET A 14 14.39 17.46 8.17
N MET A 15 13.42 17.70 7.27
CA MET A 15 13.18 19.03 6.68
C MET A 15 12.66 20.07 7.69
N THR A 16 12.37 19.64 8.93
CA THR A 16 12.06 20.53 10.04
C THR A 16 13.32 21.11 10.73
N TYR A 17 14.52 20.62 10.39
CA TYR A 17 15.79 21.14 10.91
C TYR A 17 16.42 22.14 9.93
N GLU A 18 16.92 23.24 10.47
CA GLU A 18 17.50 24.37 9.73
C GLU A 18 18.67 23.97 8.81
N TRP A 19 19.51 23.03 9.26
CA TRP A 19 20.69 22.60 8.50
C TRP A 19 20.37 21.64 7.35
N TYR A 20 19.19 21.00 7.33
CA TYR A 20 18.92 19.88 6.42
C TYR A 20 18.63 20.34 4.99
N LEU A 21 17.77 21.35 4.84
CA LEU A 21 17.36 21.82 3.51
C LEU A 21 18.50 22.41 2.68
N PRO A 22 19.41 23.23 3.23
CA PRO A 22 20.58 23.70 2.48
C PRO A 22 21.44 22.54 1.96
N LYS A 23 21.72 21.54 2.81
CA LYS A 23 22.48 20.34 2.40
C LYS A 23 21.75 19.54 1.32
N MET A 24 20.43 19.40 1.43
CA MET A 24 19.66 18.66 0.42
C MET A 24 19.56 19.41 -0.91
N ALA A 25 19.48 20.74 -0.88
CA ALA A 25 19.40 21.56 -2.09
C ALA A 25 20.62 21.39 -3.00
N GLU A 26 21.82 21.22 -2.42
CA GLU A 26 23.06 20.94 -3.16
C GLU A 26 23.00 19.62 -3.95
N HIS A 27 22.24 18.64 -3.44
CA HIS A 27 22.13 17.31 -4.03
C HIS A 27 20.88 17.08 -4.88
N LEU A 28 19.97 18.07 -4.94
CA LEU A 28 18.68 17.96 -5.62
C LEU A 28 18.53 19.02 -6.71
N PRO A 29 19.28 18.92 -7.82
CA PRO A 29 19.23 19.92 -8.88
C PRO A 29 17.81 20.08 -9.45
N GLY A 30 17.35 21.33 -9.48
CA GLY A 30 16.01 21.69 -9.94
C GLY A 30 14.88 21.30 -8.99
N VAL A 31 15.14 20.99 -7.72
CA VAL A 31 14.16 21.18 -6.64
C VAL A 31 14.27 22.60 -6.15
N ARG A 32 13.12 23.23 -5.90
CA ARG A 32 13.05 24.54 -5.25
C ARG A 32 12.34 24.41 -3.91
N PHE A 33 13.02 24.78 -2.84
CA PHE A 33 12.41 24.88 -1.52
C PHE A 33 11.78 26.27 -1.36
N PRO A 34 10.48 26.38 -1.02
CA PRO A 34 9.80 27.67 -0.89
C PRO A 34 10.25 28.49 0.34
N GLY A 35 11.00 27.86 1.25
CA GLY A 35 11.54 28.50 2.44
C GLY A 35 12.66 27.66 3.04
N ASN A 36 13.03 28.00 4.27
CA ASN A 36 14.19 27.46 4.98
C ASN A 36 13.82 26.34 5.96
N ARG A 37 12.52 26.09 6.17
CA ARG A 37 12.05 25.08 7.13
C ARG A 37 10.67 24.55 6.76
N TRP A 38 10.50 23.23 6.77
CA TRP A 38 9.17 22.64 6.67
C TRP A 38 8.36 22.98 7.93
N ASN A 39 7.17 23.56 7.77
CA ASN A 39 6.15 23.67 8.81
C ASN A 39 4.74 23.56 8.19
N PRO A 40 3.78 22.86 8.81
CA PRO A 40 2.38 22.84 8.33
C PRO A 40 1.76 24.24 8.20
N VAL A 41 2.22 25.21 8.99
CA VAL A 41 1.82 26.62 8.93
C VAL A 41 2.95 27.45 8.32
N GLU A 42 2.63 28.16 7.25
CA GLU A 42 3.58 29.06 6.58
C GLU A 42 3.68 30.40 7.31
N GLY A 43 4.86 31.00 7.24
CA GLY A 43 5.15 32.29 7.86
C GLY A 43 6.63 32.52 8.08
N MET A 44 6.95 33.58 8.81
CA MET A 44 8.31 33.88 9.24
C MET A 44 8.42 33.63 10.74
N LEU A 45 9.38 32.78 11.13
CA LEU A 45 9.69 32.53 12.53
C LEU A 45 10.43 33.72 13.15
N PRO A 46 10.45 33.88 14.49
CA PRO A 46 11.15 34.98 15.16
C PRO A 46 12.63 35.12 14.81
N ASN A 47 13.28 34.02 14.41
CA ASN A 47 14.67 34.00 13.99
C ASN A 47 14.86 34.29 12.48
N GLY A 48 13.84 34.77 11.79
CA GLY A 48 13.88 35.12 10.36
C GLY A 48 13.73 33.94 9.39
N MET A 49 13.61 32.70 9.89
CA MET A 49 13.38 31.54 9.02
C MET A 49 11.99 31.62 8.38
N VAL A 50 11.93 31.52 7.06
CA VAL A 50 10.69 31.36 6.30
C VAL A 50 10.28 29.90 6.30
N THR A 51 9.04 29.60 6.69
CA THR A 51 8.49 28.24 6.66
C THR A 51 7.67 27.99 5.41
N PHE A 52 7.59 26.72 5.00
CA PHE A 52 6.72 26.25 3.93
C PHE A 52 6.07 24.93 4.30
N ASN A 53 4.88 24.67 3.78
CA ASN A 53 4.20 23.39 3.95
C ASN A 53 4.41 22.46 2.75
N LEU A 54 4.01 21.19 2.88
CA LEU A 54 4.16 20.21 1.82
C LEU A 54 3.38 20.59 0.56
N TYR A 55 2.16 21.14 0.69
CA TYR A 55 1.39 21.55 -0.48
C TYR A 55 2.15 22.59 -1.32
N HIS A 56 2.68 23.64 -0.71
CA HIS A 56 3.43 24.68 -1.42
C HIS A 56 4.73 24.12 -2.05
N PHE A 57 5.42 23.22 -1.34
CA PHE A 57 6.55 22.50 -1.91
C PHE A 57 6.17 21.73 -3.19
N LEU A 58 5.04 21.02 -3.18
CA LEU A 58 4.57 20.27 -4.35
C LEU A 58 4.18 21.20 -5.50
N GLU A 59 3.50 22.32 -5.22
CA GLU A 59 3.08 23.27 -6.26
C GLU A 59 4.28 23.91 -6.98
N ILE A 60 5.32 24.30 -6.25
CA ILE A 60 6.55 24.87 -6.83
C ILE A 60 7.35 23.83 -7.62
N ASN A 61 7.20 22.54 -7.28
CA ASN A 61 7.92 21.44 -7.91
C ASN A 61 7.06 20.57 -8.82
N LYS A 62 5.85 21.01 -9.20
CA LYS A 62 4.83 20.20 -9.90
C LYS A 62 5.28 19.60 -11.25
N GLN A 63 6.29 20.19 -11.88
CA GLN A 63 6.92 19.68 -13.09
C GLN A 63 7.76 18.40 -12.86
N LYS A 64 7.92 17.96 -11.61
CA LYS A 64 8.69 16.78 -11.23
C LYS A 64 7.83 15.82 -10.44
N GLU A 65 8.00 14.53 -10.71
CA GLU A 65 7.31 13.51 -9.93
C GLU A 65 7.92 13.42 -8.53
N THR A 66 7.06 13.34 -7.52
CA THR A 66 7.49 13.27 -6.12
C THR A 66 7.15 11.91 -5.54
N PHE A 67 8.15 11.27 -4.96
CA PHE A 67 8.03 10.00 -4.25
C PHE A 67 8.37 10.18 -2.78
N VAL A 68 7.65 9.49 -1.90
CA VAL A 68 7.90 9.50 -0.46
C VAL A 68 8.16 8.08 0.01
N CYS A 69 9.31 7.86 0.65
CA CYS A 69 9.67 6.55 1.18
C CYS A 69 9.61 6.63 2.71
N ILE A 70 9.04 5.62 3.37
CA ILE A 70 8.81 5.59 4.83
C ILE A 70 7.69 6.55 5.28
N GLY A 71 6.73 6.81 4.39
CA GLY A 71 5.52 7.60 4.67
C GLY A 71 5.74 9.11 4.75
N ILE A 72 4.63 9.86 4.70
CA ILE A 72 4.61 11.32 4.91
C ILE A 72 4.45 11.60 6.41
N HIS A 73 5.15 12.60 6.92
CA HIS A 73 4.94 13.09 8.28
C HIS A 73 3.47 13.49 8.50
N GLU A 74 2.78 12.82 9.41
CA GLU A 74 1.34 13.01 9.64
C GLU A 74 0.96 14.42 10.11
N GLY A 75 1.92 15.14 10.71
CA GLY A 75 1.70 16.51 11.19
C GLY A 75 1.45 17.55 10.09
N ASP A 76 1.63 17.21 8.81
CA ASP A 76 1.30 18.10 7.69
C ASP A 76 0.22 17.49 6.77
N PRO A 77 -1.06 17.87 6.94
CA PRO A 77 -2.15 17.40 6.08
C PRO A 77 -2.38 18.28 4.85
N THR A 78 -1.60 19.34 4.61
CA THR A 78 -1.90 20.37 3.59
C THR A 78 -2.01 19.80 2.18
N TRP A 79 -1.24 18.75 1.87
CA TRP A 79 -1.25 18.08 0.56
C TRP A 79 -2.53 17.28 0.28
N LYS A 80 -3.23 16.79 1.30
CA LYS A 80 -4.35 15.83 1.15
C LYS A 80 -5.54 16.37 0.35
N LYS A 81 -5.66 17.70 0.24
CA LYS A 81 -6.73 18.35 -0.53
C LYS A 81 -6.53 18.25 -2.05
N LYS A 82 -5.28 18.13 -2.49
CA LYS A 82 -4.90 18.25 -3.91
C LYS A 82 -4.06 17.09 -4.43
N TYR A 83 -3.61 16.20 -3.55
CA TYR A 83 -2.79 15.06 -3.89
C TYR A 83 -3.28 13.78 -3.19
N SER A 84 -3.01 12.66 -3.82
CA SER A 84 -3.23 11.31 -3.33
C SER A 84 -1.91 10.54 -3.32
N LEU A 85 -1.80 9.53 -2.45
CA LEU A 85 -0.64 8.64 -2.39
C LEU A 85 -0.96 7.33 -3.10
N TRP A 86 -0.19 7.01 -4.14
CA TRP A 86 -0.31 5.75 -4.88
C TRP A 86 0.94 4.90 -4.63
N PRO A 87 0.80 3.59 -4.38
CA PRO A 87 1.94 2.77 -4.01
C PRO A 87 2.95 2.63 -5.16
N TRP A 88 4.23 2.81 -4.84
CA TRP A 88 5.36 2.62 -5.75
C TRP A 88 6.41 1.75 -5.05
N GLY A 89 6.02 0.51 -4.76
CA GLY A 89 6.86 -0.44 -4.04
C GLY A 89 7.06 -0.05 -2.56
N SER A 90 8.31 0.13 -2.11
CA SER A 90 8.62 0.57 -0.74
C SER A 90 8.32 2.05 -0.51
N CYS A 91 8.18 2.83 -1.59
CA CYS A 91 7.77 4.23 -1.56
C CYS A 91 6.33 4.38 -2.04
N ASP A 92 5.82 5.60 -1.97
CA ASP A 92 4.52 6.02 -2.49
C ASP A 92 4.74 7.24 -3.39
N LYS A 93 4.03 7.31 -4.51
CA LYS A 93 4.01 8.45 -5.43
C LYS A 93 2.94 9.44 -4.99
N LEU A 94 3.30 10.72 -4.87
CA LEU A 94 2.34 11.81 -4.73
C LEU A 94 1.79 12.14 -6.12
N VAL A 95 0.48 11.97 -6.28
CA VAL A 95 -0.23 12.16 -7.55
C VAL A 95 -1.31 13.22 -7.36
N PRO A 96 -1.40 14.26 -8.23
CA PRO A 96 -2.49 15.22 -8.18
C PRO A 96 -3.86 14.53 -8.19
N SER A 97 -4.78 15.00 -7.36
CA SER A 97 -6.08 14.33 -7.14
C SER A 97 -7.06 14.43 -8.32
N ASP A 98 -6.76 15.25 -9.32
CA ASP A 98 -7.50 15.32 -10.59
C ASP A 98 -7.11 14.21 -11.57
N ILE A 99 -6.02 13.49 -11.30
CA ILE A 99 -5.61 12.34 -12.12
C ILE A 99 -6.46 11.11 -11.76
N VAL A 100 -7.12 10.56 -12.77
CA VAL A 100 -7.92 9.34 -12.64
C VAL A 100 -7.01 8.12 -12.50
N PHE A 101 -7.25 7.30 -11.47
CA PHE A 101 -6.53 6.06 -11.26
C PHE A 101 -6.95 4.97 -12.26
N ASN A 102 -6.00 4.46 -13.03
CA ASN A 102 -6.18 3.30 -13.91
C ASN A 102 -5.49 2.07 -13.29
N PRO A 103 -6.25 1.09 -12.77
CA PRO A 103 -5.66 -0.06 -12.10
C PRO A 103 -4.82 -0.93 -13.04
N GLU A 104 -5.27 -1.18 -14.27
CA GLU A 104 -4.55 -2.05 -15.21
C GLU A 104 -3.18 -1.48 -15.60
N GLU A 105 -3.11 -0.17 -15.88
CA GLU A 105 -1.86 0.53 -16.16
C GLU A 105 -0.94 0.55 -14.94
N TRP A 106 -1.49 0.86 -13.75
CA TRP A 106 -0.71 0.93 -12.53
C TRP A 106 -0.14 -0.43 -12.12
N ILE A 107 -0.91 -1.50 -12.28
CA ILE A 107 -0.43 -2.87 -12.08
C ILE A 107 0.74 -3.16 -13.01
N LYS A 108 0.61 -2.87 -14.30
CA LYS A 108 1.68 -3.10 -15.28
C LYS A 108 2.95 -2.34 -14.91
N LEU A 109 2.82 -1.09 -14.46
CA LEU A 109 3.94 -0.24 -14.05
C LEU A 109 4.63 -0.76 -12.77
N THR A 110 3.84 -1.22 -11.79
CA THR A 110 4.36 -1.55 -10.45
C THR A 110 4.77 -3.00 -10.26
N ARG A 111 4.36 -3.92 -11.15
CA ARG A 111 4.53 -5.37 -10.97
C ARG A 111 5.98 -5.80 -10.71
N ASN A 112 6.93 -5.20 -11.42
CA ASN A 112 8.34 -5.60 -11.41
C ASN A 112 9.28 -4.45 -11.00
N LEU A 113 8.86 -3.60 -10.07
CA LEU A 113 9.67 -2.45 -9.64
C LEU A 113 11.02 -2.83 -9.04
N TYR A 114 11.11 -4.01 -8.41
CA TYR A 114 12.31 -4.44 -7.69
C TYR A 114 12.78 -5.81 -8.13
N ASN A 115 14.09 -5.93 -8.33
CA ASN A 115 14.78 -7.20 -8.47
C ASN A 115 15.31 -7.67 -7.10
N TRP A 116 14.41 -7.80 -6.12
CA TRP A 116 14.77 -8.25 -4.77
C TRP A 116 14.72 -9.78 -4.70
N THR A 117 15.89 -10.40 -4.54
CA THR A 117 16.07 -11.86 -4.62
C THR A 117 16.21 -12.54 -3.26
N GLU A 118 16.24 -11.77 -2.17
CA GLU A 118 16.41 -12.33 -0.83
C GLU A 118 15.15 -13.05 -0.34
N GLU A 119 15.32 -14.28 0.15
CA GLU A 119 14.23 -15.11 0.66
C GLU A 119 13.62 -14.53 1.94
N TYR A 120 12.31 -14.71 2.10
CA TYR A 120 11.61 -14.26 3.31
C TYR A 120 12.09 -15.01 4.55
N GLY A 121 12.45 -14.29 5.61
CA GLY A 121 12.90 -14.88 6.87
C GLY A 121 14.34 -15.44 6.84
N ARG A 122 15.14 -15.12 5.81
CA ARG A 122 16.55 -15.55 5.69
C ARG A 122 17.45 -14.99 6.80
N PHE A 123 17.22 -13.75 7.20
CA PHE A 123 18.11 -13.02 8.11
C PHE A 123 17.69 -13.19 9.58
N ALA A 124 18.66 -13.01 10.49
CA ALA A 124 18.39 -13.05 11.93
C ALA A 124 17.42 -11.92 12.33
N ALA A 125 16.42 -12.22 13.16
CA ALA A 125 15.33 -11.29 13.48
C ALA A 125 15.80 -9.95 14.10
N SER A 126 16.96 -9.92 14.75
CA SER A 126 17.55 -8.70 15.34
C SER A 126 18.42 -7.89 14.37
N SER A 127 18.56 -8.32 13.12
CA SER A 127 19.43 -7.68 12.13
C SER A 127 18.70 -6.59 11.34
N TRP A 128 19.45 -5.59 10.87
CA TRP A 128 18.94 -4.57 9.96
C TRP A 128 18.50 -5.17 8.62
N GLU A 129 19.17 -6.24 8.18
CA GLU A 129 18.84 -7.00 6.99
C GLU A 129 17.45 -7.63 7.09
N SER A 130 17.06 -8.12 8.27
CA SER A 130 15.70 -8.63 8.50
C SER A 130 14.66 -7.53 8.34
N VAL A 131 14.91 -6.34 8.86
CA VAL A 131 14.01 -5.18 8.73
C VAL A 131 13.89 -4.76 7.26
N ALA A 132 15.02 -4.60 6.57
CA ALA A 132 15.04 -4.24 5.15
C ALA A 132 14.34 -5.29 4.29
N ASN A 133 14.56 -6.58 4.57
CA ASN A 133 13.91 -7.66 3.85
C ASN A 133 12.39 -7.64 4.08
N GLU A 134 11.93 -7.47 5.33
CA GLU A 134 10.49 -7.33 5.63
C GLU A 134 9.85 -6.19 4.84
N GLU A 135 10.46 -5.01 4.80
CA GLU A 135 9.98 -3.87 4.01
C GLU A 135 9.88 -4.18 2.52
N MET A 136 10.89 -4.85 1.96
CA MET A 136 10.91 -5.24 0.54
C MET A 136 9.87 -6.30 0.21
N TRP A 137 9.56 -7.20 1.15
CA TRP A 137 8.47 -8.16 0.99
C TRP A 137 7.11 -7.46 1.11
N GLN A 138 6.87 -6.64 2.14
CA GLN A 138 5.61 -5.90 2.29
C GLN A 138 5.34 -4.95 1.10
N ALA A 139 6.38 -4.37 0.49
CA ALA A 139 6.28 -3.56 -0.72
C ALA A 139 5.54 -4.26 -1.88
N ARG A 140 5.66 -5.60 -2.00
CA ARG A 140 5.00 -6.39 -3.05
C ARG A 140 3.47 -6.37 -2.90
N MET A 141 2.97 -6.21 -1.68
CA MET A 141 1.54 -6.20 -1.38
C MET A 141 0.91 -4.81 -1.45
N LYS A 142 1.69 -3.74 -1.56
CA LYS A 142 1.13 -2.39 -1.49
C LYS A 142 0.16 -2.08 -2.63
N THR A 143 0.47 -2.49 -3.86
CA THR A 143 -0.43 -2.32 -5.01
C THR A 143 -1.77 -3.05 -4.81
N PRO A 144 -1.81 -4.37 -4.56
CA PRO A 144 -3.09 -5.04 -4.34
C PRO A 144 -3.82 -4.53 -3.10
N PHE A 145 -3.11 -4.12 -2.04
CA PHE A 145 -3.72 -3.48 -0.87
C PHE A 145 -4.40 -2.16 -1.21
N PHE A 146 -3.72 -1.27 -1.93
CA PHE A 146 -4.29 0.00 -2.38
C PHE A 146 -5.53 -0.18 -3.26
N ILE A 147 -5.48 -1.12 -4.21
CA ILE A 147 -6.63 -1.42 -5.08
C ILE A 147 -7.80 -1.98 -4.27
N PHE A 148 -7.53 -2.84 -3.29
CA PHE A 148 -8.55 -3.36 -2.38
C PHE A 148 -9.17 -2.24 -1.54
N ASP A 149 -8.37 -1.35 -0.95
CA ASP A 149 -8.83 -0.21 -0.16
C ASP A 149 -9.67 0.76 -1.00
N LEU A 150 -9.26 1.00 -2.26
CA LEU A 150 -10.05 1.76 -3.21
C LEU A 150 -11.43 1.12 -3.43
N ALA A 151 -11.50 -0.21 -3.54
CA ALA A 151 -12.76 -0.94 -3.71
C ALA A 151 -13.70 -0.83 -2.48
N GLU A 152 -13.16 -0.71 -1.26
CA GLU A 152 -13.93 -0.51 -0.03
C GLU A 152 -14.53 0.91 0.06
N SER A 153 -14.14 1.84 -0.80
CA SER A 153 -14.68 3.21 -0.81
C SER A 153 -16.21 3.23 -1.02
N ALA A 154 -16.92 4.02 -0.20
CA ALA A 154 -18.38 3.99 -0.09
C ALA A 154 -19.10 4.29 -1.42
N ASN A 155 -18.56 5.16 -2.26
CA ASN A 155 -19.27 5.78 -3.39
C ASN A 155 -18.94 5.21 -4.78
N LEU A 156 -18.34 4.01 -4.86
CA LEU A 156 -18.04 3.40 -6.16
C LEU A 156 -19.24 2.59 -6.70
N PRO A 157 -19.51 2.67 -8.02
CA PRO A 157 -20.45 1.77 -8.70
C PRO A 157 -20.10 0.29 -8.47
N ALA A 158 -21.13 -0.57 -8.42
CA ALA A 158 -20.94 -1.99 -8.08
C ALA A 158 -20.05 -2.74 -9.08
N ASP A 159 -20.14 -2.43 -10.37
CA ASP A 159 -19.29 -3.00 -11.42
C ASP A 159 -17.83 -2.56 -11.27
N VAL A 160 -17.60 -1.29 -10.90
CA VAL A 160 -16.25 -0.77 -10.61
C VAL A 160 -15.67 -1.46 -9.38
N LYS A 161 -16.45 -1.62 -8.31
CA LYS A 161 -16.03 -2.38 -7.12
C LYS A 161 -15.66 -3.82 -7.47
N ALA A 162 -16.51 -4.52 -8.22
CA ALA A 162 -16.26 -5.89 -8.63
C ALA A 162 -14.98 -6.03 -9.47
N ARG A 163 -14.71 -5.08 -10.37
CA ARG A 163 -13.45 -5.03 -11.14
C ARG A 163 -12.23 -4.83 -10.25
N LEU A 164 -12.28 -3.87 -9.31
CA LEU A 164 -11.17 -3.61 -8.39
C LEU A 164 -10.88 -4.80 -7.47
N TYR A 165 -11.90 -5.44 -6.88
CA TYR A 165 -11.70 -6.66 -6.09
C TYR A 165 -11.15 -7.80 -6.92
N THR A 166 -11.54 -7.91 -8.20
CA THR A 166 -10.98 -8.92 -9.12
C THR A 166 -9.49 -8.70 -9.35
N HIS A 167 -9.08 -7.45 -9.58
CA HIS A 167 -7.66 -7.10 -9.70
C HIS A 167 -6.88 -7.40 -8.43
N ALA A 168 -7.37 -6.94 -7.27
CA ALA A 168 -6.74 -7.21 -5.98
C ALA A 168 -6.63 -8.72 -5.70
N TYR A 169 -7.70 -9.48 -5.93
CA TYR A 169 -7.70 -10.93 -5.80
C TYR A 169 -6.63 -11.59 -6.67
N ASN A 170 -6.54 -11.23 -7.95
CA ASN A 170 -5.62 -11.88 -8.90
C ASN A 170 -4.16 -11.63 -8.48
N LEU A 171 -3.84 -10.40 -8.08
CA LEU A 171 -2.52 -10.03 -7.58
C LEU A 171 -2.18 -10.75 -6.28
N TYR A 172 -3.09 -10.78 -5.30
CA TYR A 172 -2.86 -11.51 -4.05
C TYR A 172 -2.66 -13.00 -4.28
N LYS A 173 -3.46 -13.60 -5.17
CA LYS A 173 -3.31 -15.01 -5.55
C LYS A 173 -1.93 -15.26 -6.13
N GLU A 174 -1.50 -14.45 -7.11
CA GLU A 174 -0.17 -14.58 -7.72
C GLU A 174 0.94 -14.52 -6.66
N LEU A 175 0.89 -13.52 -5.77
CA LEU A 175 1.91 -13.34 -4.73
C LEU A 175 1.96 -14.51 -3.75
N VAL A 176 0.79 -14.92 -3.24
CA VAL A 176 0.68 -16.00 -2.24
C VAL A 176 1.09 -17.36 -2.80
N TYR A 177 0.77 -17.66 -4.06
CA TYR A 177 1.07 -18.97 -4.64
C TYR A 177 2.43 -19.05 -5.34
N SER A 178 3.03 -17.92 -5.74
CA SER A 178 4.38 -17.93 -6.34
C SER A 178 5.49 -18.08 -5.32
N GLN A 179 5.23 -17.86 -4.02
CA GLN A 179 6.24 -17.79 -2.98
C GLN A 179 6.01 -18.88 -1.93
N LYS A 180 7.02 -19.73 -1.70
CA LYS A 180 6.94 -20.81 -0.71
C LYS A 180 6.85 -20.28 0.72
N ALA A 181 7.59 -19.21 1.02
CA ALA A 181 7.56 -18.49 2.28
C ALA A 181 7.26 -17.01 1.99
N HIS A 182 6.43 -16.41 2.84
CA HIS A 182 6.01 -15.02 2.70
C HIS A 182 5.50 -14.49 4.05
N PRO A 183 5.37 -13.17 4.22
CA PRO A 183 4.79 -12.59 5.43
C PRO A 183 3.41 -13.15 5.78
N VAL A 184 3.15 -13.31 7.08
CA VAL A 184 1.93 -13.98 7.58
C VAL A 184 0.66 -13.22 7.20
N ASN A 185 0.70 -11.89 7.23
CA ASN A 185 -0.42 -11.01 6.88
C ASN A 185 -0.92 -11.20 5.45
N TRP A 186 -0.11 -11.76 4.55
CA TRP A 186 -0.55 -12.06 3.19
C TRP A 186 -1.69 -13.07 3.15
N HIS A 187 -1.71 -14.02 4.08
CA HIS A 187 -2.84 -14.94 4.20
C HIS A 187 -4.15 -14.19 4.54
N LYS A 188 -4.11 -13.23 5.49
CA LYS A 188 -5.29 -12.43 5.84
C LYS A 188 -5.79 -11.61 4.66
N ASN A 189 -4.89 -10.91 3.98
CA ASN A 189 -5.24 -10.04 2.86
C ASN A 189 -5.83 -10.83 1.68
N TYR A 190 -5.24 -11.98 1.35
CA TYR A 190 -5.76 -12.83 0.28
C TYR A 190 -7.12 -13.44 0.65
N ALA A 191 -7.32 -13.89 1.90
CA ALA A 191 -8.62 -14.39 2.34
C ALA A 191 -9.72 -13.32 2.25
N LEU A 192 -9.42 -12.06 2.63
CA LEU A 192 -10.35 -10.94 2.48
C LEU A 192 -10.70 -10.70 1.00
N ALA A 193 -9.71 -10.74 0.11
CA ALA A 193 -9.96 -10.60 -1.32
C ALA A 193 -10.81 -11.75 -1.90
N CYS A 194 -10.59 -12.98 -1.46
CA CYS A 194 -11.45 -14.12 -1.81
C CYS A 194 -12.89 -13.92 -1.33
N GLU A 195 -13.08 -13.43 -0.10
CA GLU A 195 -14.41 -13.16 0.47
C GLU A 195 -15.13 -12.05 -0.28
N ARG A 196 -14.48 -10.91 -0.52
CA ARG A 196 -15.08 -9.80 -1.30
C ARG A 196 -15.40 -10.21 -2.72
N ARG A 197 -14.52 -10.96 -3.36
CA ARG A 197 -14.79 -11.54 -4.69
C ARG A 197 -15.98 -12.49 -4.64
N LEU A 198 -16.13 -13.33 -3.61
CA LEU A 198 -17.27 -14.22 -3.45
C LEU A 198 -18.60 -13.45 -3.34
N ARG A 199 -18.62 -12.35 -2.60
CA ARG A 199 -19.85 -11.55 -2.40
C ARG A 199 -20.26 -10.72 -3.61
N LEU A 200 -19.30 -10.33 -4.45
CA LEU A 200 -19.52 -9.44 -5.59
C LEU A 200 -19.35 -10.11 -6.95
N ALA A 201 -18.97 -11.39 -6.99
CA ALA A 201 -18.82 -12.11 -8.24
C ALA A 201 -20.18 -12.29 -8.95
N GLY A 202 -20.16 -12.04 -10.25
CA GLY A 202 -21.17 -12.56 -11.18
C GLY A 202 -21.02 -14.08 -11.37
N ARG A 203 -21.64 -14.62 -12.42
CA ARG A 203 -21.68 -16.08 -12.69
C ARG A 203 -20.30 -16.73 -12.96
N ASP A 204 -19.24 -15.94 -13.09
CA ASP A 204 -17.91 -16.40 -13.55
C ASP A 204 -16.95 -16.83 -12.43
N ALA A 205 -17.35 -16.73 -11.16
CA ALA A 205 -16.54 -17.22 -10.05
C ALA A 205 -17.08 -18.56 -9.52
N ASP A 206 -16.20 -19.50 -9.20
CA ASP A 206 -16.56 -20.70 -8.45
C ASP A 206 -16.71 -20.35 -6.96
N PRO A 207 -17.94 -20.31 -6.41
CA PRO A 207 -18.17 -19.92 -5.03
C PRO A 207 -17.55 -20.91 -4.05
N GLU A 208 -17.46 -22.19 -4.42
CA GLU A 208 -16.89 -23.22 -3.57
C GLU A 208 -15.38 -23.08 -3.44
N ALA A 209 -14.70 -22.81 -4.57
CA ALA A 209 -13.27 -22.56 -4.58
C ALA A 209 -12.92 -21.30 -3.76
N LEU A 210 -13.63 -20.19 -3.97
CA LEU A 210 -13.38 -18.94 -3.22
C LEU A 210 -13.60 -19.14 -1.72
N LEU A 211 -14.69 -19.79 -1.34
CA LEU A 211 -14.99 -20.03 0.08
C LEU A 211 -13.98 -20.96 0.74
N SER A 212 -13.54 -22.00 0.03
CA SER A 212 -12.48 -22.91 0.49
C SER A 212 -11.16 -22.17 0.69
N GLU A 213 -10.80 -21.28 -0.25
CA GLU A 213 -9.60 -20.45 -0.17
C GLU A 213 -9.66 -19.45 1.00
N THR A 214 -10.79 -18.76 1.19
CA THR A 214 -11.01 -17.88 2.35
C THR A 214 -10.80 -18.63 3.66
N ILE A 215 -11.40 -19.81 3.80
CA ILE A 215 -11.27 -20.64 5.01
C ILE A 215 -9.82 -21.08 5.22
N ARG A 216 -9.15 -21.56 4.17
CA ARG A 216 -7.77 -22.03 4.22
C ARG A 216 -6.84 -20.92 4.70
N HIS A 217 -6.94 -19.75 4.11
CA HIS A 217 -6.04 -18.64 4.37
C HIS A 217 -6.30 -17.95 5.72
N PHE A 218 -7.55 -17.74 6.12
CA PHE A 218 -7.83 -17.26 7.48
C PHE A 218 -7.38 -18.26 8.55
N HIS A 219 -7.50 -19.56 8.30
CA HIS A 219 -7.00 -20.56 9.23
C HIS A 219 -5.47 -20.49 9.38
N LEU A 220 -4.73 -20.42 8.27
CA LEU A 220 -3.28 -20.26 8.26
C LEU A 220 -2.84 -18.97 8.98
N TYR A 221 -3.56 -17.86 8.77
CA TYR A 221 -3.32 -16.62 9.48
C TYR A 221 -3.51 -16.79 10.99
N ALA A 222 -4.67 -17.29 11.43
CA ALA A 222 -5.00 -17.44 12.85
C ALA A 222 -4.08 -18.43 13.60
N GLN A 223 -3.45 -19.36 12.90
CA GLN A 223 -2.44 -20.27 13.46
C GLN A 223 -1.08 -19.59 13.66
N LYS A 224 -0.67 -18.74 12.71
CA LYS A 224 0.66 -18.12 12.68
C LYS A 224 0.71 -16.78 13.43
N ALA A 225 -0.36 -15.97 13.38
CA ALA A 225 -0.48 -14.69 14.06
C ALA A 225 -1.24 -14.84 15.38
N ARG A 226 -0.62 -15.48 16.38
CA ARG A 226 -1.28 -15.86 17.64
C ARG A 226 -1.66 -14.67 18.52
N ASP A 227 -0.88 -13.59 18.43
CA ASP A 227 -1.00 -12.39 19.27
C ASP A 227 -1.80 -11.27 18.57
N ASP A 228 -2.36 -11.54 17.39
CA ASP A 228 -3.17 -10.56 16.67
C ASP A 228 -4.51 -10.33 17.39
N PRO A 229 -4.89 -9.06 17.70
CA PRO A 229 -6.14 -8.75 18.37
C PRO A 229 -7.40 -9.24 17.64
N GLN A 230 -7.36 -9.32 16.31
CA GLN A 230 -8.47 -9.77 15.46
C GLN A 230 -8.58 -11.30 15.38
N ARG A 231 -7.68 -12.06 16.02
CA ARG A 231 -7.64 -13.52 15.92
C ARG A 231 -8.95 -14.17 16.38
N ALA A 232 -9.56 -13.68 17.46
CA ALA A 232 -10.82 -14.20 17.96
C ALA A 232 -11.96 -14.03 16.93
N ASP A 233 -12.04 -12.84 16.32
CA ASP A 233 -13.04 -12.53 15.29
C ASP A 233 -12.85 -13.39 14.05
N ILE A 234 -11.60 -13.60 13.62
CA ILE A 234 -11.27 -14.47 12.49
C ILE A 234 -11.69 -15.92 12.77
N LEU A 235 -11.45 -16.42 13.98
CA LEU A 235 -11.90 -17.76 14.39
C LEU A 235 -13.43 -17.87 14.44
N GLY A 236 -14.12 -16.79 14.83
CA GLY A 236 -15.58 -16.68 14.73
C GLY A 236 -16.05 -16.77 13.29
N ALA A 237 -15.50 -15.94 12.40
CA ALA A 237 -15.82 -15.94 10.97
C ALA A 237 -15.60 -17.32 10.32
N LEU A 238 -14.52 -18.02 10.67
CA LEU A 238 -14.24 -19.38 10.17
C LEU A 238 -15.35 -20.38 10.48
N LYS A 239 -16.03 -20.28 11.64
CA LYS A 239 -17.18 -21.15 11.96
C LYS A 239 -18.32 -20.93 10.98
N HIS A 240 -18.62 -19.66 10.68
CA HIS A 240 -19.68 -19.29 9.74
C HIS A 240 -19.35 -19.72 8.31
N LEU A 241 -18.14 -19.42 7.82
CA LEU A 241 -17.70 -19.77 6.47
C LEU A 241 -17.71 -21.29 6.24
N ARG A 242 -17.30 -22.09 7.23
CA ARG A 242 -17.37 -23.56 7.14
C ARG A 242 -18.79 -24.09 7.07
N LYS A 243 -19.75 -23.44 7.77
CA LYS A 243 -21.17 -23.80 7.67
C LYS A 243 -21.72 -23.47 6.28
N GLU A 244 -21.36 -22.30 5.75
CA GLU A 244 -21.71 -21.89 4.39
C GLU A 244 -21.19 -22.89 3.35
N LEU A 245 -19.93 -23.33 3.46
CA LEU A 245 -19.31 -24.28 2.54
C LEU A 245 -20.01 -25.65 2.56
N ARG A 246 -20.36 -26.15 3.75
CA ARG A 246 -21.14 -27.39 3.87
C ARG A 246 -22.50 -27.25 3.22
N SER A 247 -23.20 -26.14 3.44
CA SER A 247 -24.51 -25.91 2.82
C SER A 247 -24.41 -25.84 1.30
N LEU A 248 -23.36 -25.23 0.75
CA LEU A 248 -23.15 -25.13 -0.69
C LEU A 248 -22.93 -26.52 -1.31
N ARG A 249 -22.08 -27.35 -0.68
CA ARG A 249 -21.81 -28.72 -1.13
C ARG A 249 -23.05 -29.60 -1.10
N ASN A 250 -23.83 -29.53 -0.02
CA ASN A 250 -25.05 -30.32 0.11
C ASN A 250 -26.09 -29.98 -0.97
N ARG A 251 -26.15 -28.73 -1.42
CA ARG A 251 -27.04 -28.30 -2.52
C ARG A 251 -26.58 -28.77 -3.90
N LYS A 252 -25.28 -29.06 -4.08
CA LYS A 252 -24.76 -29.61 -5.35
C LYS A 252 -24.94 -31.14 -5.44
N THR A 253 -25.04 -31.82 -4.30
CA THR A 253 -25.21 -33.27 -4.21
C THR A 253 -26.67 -33.72 -4.14
N ALA A 254 -27.62 -32.79 -4.00
CA ALA A 254 -29.06 -33.02 -4.02
C ALA A 254 -29.61 -32.74 -5.42
#